data_AF-A0A9D9T4U3-F1
#
_entry.id   AF-A0A9D9T4U3-F1
#
_cell.length_a   1.000
_cell.length_b   1.000
_cell.length_c   1.000
_cell.angle_alpha   90.00
_cell.angle_beta   90.00
_cell.angle_gamma   90.00
#
_symmetry.space_group_name_H-M   'P 1'
#
loop_
_entity.id
_entity.type
_entity.pdbx_description
1 polymer ?
#
loop_
_entity_poly.entity_id
_entity_poly.type
_entity_poly.pdbx_seq_one_letter_code
_entity_poly.pdbx_strand_id
1 'polypeptide(L)'
;MAYTSKGNNAFTEKEHKRATYAYWLIATFPLYFVAALLLFQSEDDLPPVAMLDNPPELSASVILADDGETELGRYWKINRTSVEYRKISPFVTDALIATEDERFHSHSGPDFKAIGRAILNVGGAGGASTITQQLAKQLFTLQIREREELARANGLEVARDSEGRIGRMWRRLNEKARENIIATRLEKRFTKEEIITMYLNQFDFLYNAVGISNASKVYFNKRPAELKKEEAAMLIGMCKNPDLYNPYSFKTRNYRQRIADDKGIALSKVSEEEVGLARAKDSMRAVNRRNTVLKQWLINSDNDNEALRHKLTQAEYEMLCKKPLVTNYQIVDHKRGSAPYFREQLRGEISKLLSEKNEDGSLKYQRQDGMPWDIYSDGLKIYTTINANMQEYAEYALEKHLKETLQPQFNSNNRGQRNWPFSNKLSDEEVNNIMISSMRRSNRYIN
;
A
#
# COMPACT_ATOMS: atom_id res chain seq x y z
N MET A 1 -15.53 55.04 -54.69
CA MET A 1 -16.27 53.87 -55.20
C MET A 1 -15.25 52.82 -55.57
N ALA A 2 -15.27 51.56 -55.14
CA ALA A 2 -16.32 50.74 -54.57
C ALA A 2 -15.72 49.72 -53.59
N TYR A 3 -16.38 49.48 -52.46
CA TYR A 3 -16.12 48.36 -51.57
C TYR A 3 -16.68 47.09 -52.22
N THR A 4 -15.83 46.11 -52.50
CA THR A 4 -16.25 44.76 -52.86
C THR A 4 -16.67 44.01 -51.59
N SER A 5 -17.97 43.73 -51.46
CA SER A 5 -18.51 42.92 -50.36
C SER A 5 -18.07 41.46 -50.52
N LYS A 6 -17.28 40.95 -49.57
CA LYS A 6 -17.05 39.51 -49.41
C LYS A 6 -18.40 38.82 -49.18
N GLY A 7 -18.71 37.83 -50.01
CA GLY A 7 -19.92 37.02 -49.90
C GLY A 7 -20.00 36.36 -48.52
N ASN A 8 -21.12 36.58 -47.84
CA ASN A 8 -21.51 35.80 -46.69
C ASN A 8 -21.80 34.37 -47.15
N ASN A 9 -20.93 33.43 -46.81
CA ASN A 9 -21.26 32.00 -46.80
C ASN A 9 -22.29 31.76 -45.69
N ALA A 10 -23.55 32.10 -45.94
CA ALA A 10 -24.66 31.74 -45.09
C ALA A 10 -24.93 30.24 -45.30
N PHE A 11 -24.70 29.43 -44.26
CA PHE A 11 -25.03 28.01 -44.27
C PHE A 11 -26.49 27.81 -44.67
N THR A 12 -26.76 26.82 -45.52
CA THR A 12 -28.13 26.48 -45.91
C THR A 12 -28.90 25.88 -44.72
N GLU A 13 -30.23 25.99 -44.70
CA GLU A 13 -31.07 25.47 -43.59
C GLU A 13 -30.84 23.96 -43.31
N LYS A 14 -30.54 23.19 -44.37
CA LYS A 14 -30.18 21.77 -44.27
C LYS A 14 -28.80 21.55 -43.63
N GLU A 15 -27.83 22.41 -43.93
CA GLU A 15 -26.49 22.36 -43.31
C GLU A 15 -26.55 22.77 -41.85
N HIS A 16 -27.36 23.78 -41.50
CA HIS A 16 -27.62 24.14 -40.10
C HIS A 16 -28.25 22.99 -39.32
N LYS A 17 -29.30 22.33 -39.84
CA LYS A 17 -29.92 21.17 -39.17
C LYS A 17 -28.91 20.04 -38.97
N ARG A 18 -28.09 19.72 -39.98
CA ARG A 18 -27.04 18.69 -39.88
C ARG A 18 -25.96 19.07 -38.86
N ALA A 19 -25.52 20.32 -38.83
CA ALA A 19 -24.55 20.82 -37.86
C ALA A 19 -25.11 20.77 -36.43
N THR A 20 -26.38 21.11 -36.23
CA THR A 20 -27.05 21.03 -34.92
C THR A 20 -27.19 19.57 -34.46
N TYR A 21 -27.58 18.65 -35.33
CA TYR A 21 -27.61 17.22 -34.99
C TYR A 21 -26.22 16.69 -34.67
N ALA A 22 -25.20 17.03 -35.47
CA ALA A 22 -23.82 16.63 -35.20
C ALA A 22 -23.31 17.21 -33.88
N TYR A 23 -23.62 18.47 -33.58
CA TYR A 23 -23.29 19.11 -32.31
C TYR A 23 -23.92 18.38 -31.12
N TRP A 24 -25.22 18.11 -31.15
CA TRP A 24 -25.90 17.39 -30.06
C TRP A 24 -25.42 15.94 -29.94
N LEU A 25 -25.17 15.27 -31.06
CA LEU A 25 -24.64 13.92 -31.06
C LEU A 25 -23.25 13.90 -30.42
N ILE A 26 -22.35 14.80 -30.82
CA ILE A 26 -21.01 14.93 -30.22
C ILE A 26 -21.09 15.35 -28.75
N ALA A 27 -21.99 16.28 -28.39
CA ALA A 27 -22.12 16.80 -27.03
C ALA A 27 -22.67 15.75 -26.05
N THR A 28 -23.62 14.91 -26.49
CA THR A 28 -24.24 13.85 -25.68
C THR A 28 -23.51 12.51 -25.77
N PHE A 29 -22.68 12.30 -26.80
CA PHE A 29 -21.96 11.05 -27.01
C PHE A 29 -21.15 10.61 -25.77
N PRO A 30 -20.38 11.48 -25.08
CA PRO A 30 -19.68 11.09 -23.85
C PRO A 30 -20.62 10.56 -22.77
N LEU A 31 -21.82 11.13 -22.64
CA LEU A 31 -22.80 10.71 -21.63
C LEU A 31 -23.39 9.34 -21.98
N TYR A 32 -23.84 9.15 -23.23
CA TYR A 32 -24.31 7.85 -23.70
C TYR A 32 -23.23 6.78 -23.68
N PHE A 33 -21.99 7.16 -23.98
CA PHE A 33 -20.84 6.27 -23.96
C PHE A 33 -20.51 5.80 -22.54
N VAL A 34 -20.51 6.69 -21.55
CA VAL A 34 -20.33 6.32 -20.13
C VAL A 34 -21.51 5.47 -19.65
N ALA A 35 -22.75 5.84 -20.01
CA ALA A 35 -23.93 5.05 -19.65
C ALA A 35 -23.88 3.63 -20.25
N ALA A 36 -23.50 3.51 -21.53
CA ALA A 36 -23.29 2.23 -22.18
C ALA A 36 -22.19 1.42 -21.49
N LEU A 37 -21.04 2.03 -21.17
CA LEU A 37 -19.96 1.35 -20.45
C LEU A 37 -20.37 0.82 -19.08
N LEU A 38 -21.29 1.48 -18.38
CA LEU A 38 -21.82 1.02 -17.10
C LEU A 38 -22.88 -0.08 -17.26
N LEU A 39 -23.75 0.03 -18.26
CA LEU A 39 -24.87 -0.90 -18.49
C LEU A 39 -24.42 -2.22 -19.14
N PHE A 40 -23.37 -2.19 -19.97
CA PHE A 40 -22.86 -3.37 -20.67
C PHE A 40 -21.70 -4.05 -19.93
N GLN A 41 -21.45 -3.75 -18.64
CA GLN A 41 -20.54 -4.56 -17.84
C GLN A 41 -21.17 -5.94 -17.59
N SER A 42 -20.43 -7.01 -17.91
CA SER A 42 -20.80 -8.35 -17.50
C SER A 42 -20.73 -8.46 -15.97
N GLU A 43 -21.76 -9.05 -15.35
CA GLU A 43 -21.74 -9.31 -13.90
C GLU A 43 -20.66 -10.32 -13.51
N ASP A 44 -20.31 -11.24 -14.41
CA ASP A 44 -19.28 -12.26 -14.22
C ASP A 44 -17.86 -11.68 -14.01
N ASP A 45 -17.62 -10.47 -14.54
CA ASP A 45 -16.34 -9.76 -14.44
C ASP A 45 -16.23 -8.88 -13.18
N LEU A 46 -17.34 -8.71 -12.46
CA LEU A 46 -17.40 -7.96 -11.21
C LEU A 46 -17.20 -8.91 -10.01
N PRO A 47 -16.66 -8.42 -8.89
CA PRO A 47 -16.64 -9.20 -7.67
C PRO A 47 -18.08 -9.62 -7.30
N PRO A 48 -18.31 -10.89 -6.96
CA PRO A 48 -19.59 -11.34 -6.45
C PRO A 48 -19.99 -10.49 -5.25
N VAL A 49 -21.25 -10.12 -5.17
CA VAL A 49 -21.76 -9.24 -4.13
C VAL A 49 -21.53 -9.82 -2.73
N ALA A 50 -21.59 -11.15 -2.59
CA ALA A 50 -21.27 -11.87 -1.36
C ALA A 50 -19.82 -11.69 -0.87
N MET A 51 -18.86 -11.44 -1.77
CA MET A 51 -17.48 -11.12 -1.37
C MET A 51 -17.35 -9.72 -0.76
N LEU A 52 -18.23 -8.79 -1.11
CA LEU A 52 -18.24 -7.47 -0.48
C LEU A 52 -18.77 -7.57 0.94
N ASP A 53 -19.73 -8.46 1.19
CA ASP A 53 -20.36 -8.70 2.51
C ASP A 53 -19.38 -9.37 3.50
N ASN A 54 -18.40 -10.14 3.00
CA ASN A 54 -17.34 -10.75 3.81
C ASN A 54 -15.99 -10.65 3.06
N PRO A 55 -15.31 -9.48 3.11
CA PRO A 55 -14.01 -9.34 2.47
C PRO A 55 -13.04 -10.39 3.05
N PRO A 56 -12.23 -11.07 2.22
CA PRO A 56 -11.33 -12.09 2.72
C PRO A 56 -10.34 -11.48 3.72
N GLU A 57 -10.59 -11.71 5.02
CA GLU A 57 -9.66 -11.35 6.07
C GLU A 57 -8.51 -12.35 6.04
N LEU A 58 -7.46 -12.04 5.25
CA LEU A 58 -6.19 -12.78 5.31
C LEU A 58 -5.68 -12.70 6.75
N SER A 59 -5.87 -13.78 7.47
CA SER A 59 -5.59 -13.87 8.89
C SER A 59 -4.23 -14.51 9.06
N ALA A 60 -3.37 -13.86 9.83
CA ALA A 60 -2.07 -14.43 10.17
C ALA A 60 -2.27 -15.69 11.02
N SER A 61 -1.66 -16.80 10.63
CA SER A 61 -1.66 -18.02 11.45
C SER A 61 -0.81 -17.78 12.69
N VAL A 62 -1.34 -18.09 13.86
CA VAL A 62 -0.70 -17.82 15.16
C VAL A 62 -0.06 -19.10 15.68
N ILE A 63 1.16 -18.97 16.20
CA ILE A 63 1.91 -20.06 16.84
C ILE A 63 1.84 -19.84 18.35
N LEU A 64 1.27 -20.81 19.06
CA LEU A 64 1.02 -20.78 20.49
C LEU A 64 1.98 -21.76 21.19
N ALA A 65 2.41 -21.38 22.40
CA ALA A 65 3.23 -22.20 23.28
C ALA A 65 2.44 -23.39 23.85
N ASP A 66 3.10 -24.15 24.72
CA ASP A 66 2.55 -25.30 25.45
C ASP A 66 1.32 -24.97 26.30
N ASP A 67 1.21 -23.75 26.81
CA ASP A 67 0.06 -23.23 27.56
C ASP A 67 -1.18 -22.95 26.68
N GLY A 68 -1.03 -22.95 25.36
CA GLY A 68 -2.09 -22.61 24.41
C GLY A 68 -2.52 -21.14 24.40
N GLU A 69 -1.84 -20.26 25.14
CA GLU A 69 -2.16 -18.83 25.26
C GLU A 69 -1.01 -17.93 24.80
N THR A 70 0.24 -18.29 25.12
CA THR A 70 1.41 -17.47 24.82
C THR A 70 1.77 -17.56 23.33
N GLU A 71 1.77 -16.41 22.65
CA GLU A 71 2.15 -16.31 21.24
C GLU A 71 3.67 -16.30 21.06
N LEU A 72 4.20 -17.33 20.38
CA LEU A 72 5.60 -17.41 19.99
C LEU A 72 5.89 -16.63 18.70
N GLY A 73 4.88 -16.44 17.85
CA GLY A 73 4.96 -15.66 16.63
C GLY A 73 3.79 -15.96 15.69
N ARG A 74 3.83 -15.40 14.47
CA ARG A 74 2.80 -15.64 13.46
C ARG A 74 3.41 -15.85 12.08
N TYR A 75 2.69 -16.56 11.21
CA TYR A 75 2.95 -16.61 9.78
C TYR A 75 1.93 -15.77 9.04
N TRP A 76 2.41 -14.89 8.18
CA TRP A 76 1.56 -14.03 7.36
C TRP A 76 2.19 -13.81 6.00
N LYS A 77 1.35 -13.75 4.96
CA LYS A 77 1.79 -13.31 3.62
C LYS A 77 1.88 -11.80 3.60
N ILE A 78 0.89 -11.16 4.22
CA ILE A 78 0.80 -9.72 4.42
C ILE A 78 0.46 -9.52 5.88
N ASN A 79 1.27 -8.75 6.61
CA ASN A 79 0.97 -8.44 8.01
C ASN A 79 -0.25 -7.51 8.03
N ARG A 80 -1.43 -8.08 8.26
CA ARG A 80 -2.70 -7.36 8.39
C ARG A 80 -3.22 -7.56 9.79
N THR A 81 -3.57 -6.47 10.44
CA THR A 81 -4.26 -6.49 11.73
C THR A 81 -5.48 -5.60 11.59
N SER A 82 -6.66 -6.22 11.52
CA SER A 82 -7.93 -5.51 11.45
C SER A 82 -8.13 -4.73 12.75
N VAL A 83 -8.53 -3.47 12.62
CA VAL A 83 -8.91 -2.63 13.76
C VAL A 83 -10.32 -2.10 13.55
N GLU A 84 -11.12 -2.15 14.60
CA GLU A 84 -12.48 -1.59 14.61
C GLU A 84 -12.44 -0.06 14.53
N TYR A 85 -13.46 0.55 13.92
CA TYR A 85 -13.59 2.00 13.77
C TYR A 85 -13.34 2.77 15.08
N ARG A 86 -13.94 2.31 16.19
CA ARG A 86 -13.85 2.96 17.51
C ARG A 86 -12.44 2.95 18.12
N LYS A 87 -11.56 2.07 17.63
CA LYS A 87 -10.16 1.94 18.05
C LYS A 87 -9.21 2.73 17.14
N ILE A 88 -9.74 3.44 16.13
CA ILE A 88 -8.98 4.34 15.27
C ILE A 88 -9.11 5.76 15.83
N SER A 89 -8.00 6.50 15.92
CA SER A 89 -8.03 7.90 16.33
C SER A 89 -8.92 8.72 15.38
N PRO A 90 -9.86 9.54 15.88
CA PRO A 90 -10.73 10.35 15.03
C PRO A 90 -9.95 11.36 14.18
N PHE A 91 -8.72 11.70 14.59
CA PHE A 91 -7.85 12.55 13.78
C PHE A 91 -7.43 11.90 12.46
N VAL A 92 -7.38 10.56 12.40
CA VAL A 92 -7.11 9.83 11.16
C VAL A 92 -8.28 9.96 10.20
N THR A 93 -9.50 9.79 10.70
CA THR A 93 -10.72 9.88 9.88
C THR A 93 -10.96 11.32 9.40
N ASP A 94 -10.80 12.31 10.29
CA ASP A 94 -10.96 13.72 9.96
C ASP A 94 -9.90 14.17 8.92
N ALA A 95 -8.64 13.78 9.09
CA ALA A 95 -7.59 14.08 8.12
C ALA A 95 -7.83 13.42 6.75
N LEU A 96 -8.34 12.18 6.74
CA LEU A 96 -8.68 11.44 5.52
C LEU A 96 -9.82 12.12 4.76
N ILE A 97 -10.93 12.39 5.44
CA ILE A 97 -12.09 13.09 4.85
C ILE A 97 -11.66 14.45 4.32
N ALA A 98 -10.96 15.26 5.11
CA ALA A 98 -10.56 16.60 4.68
C ALA A 98 -9.65 16.61 3.44
N THR A 99 -8.83 15.57 3.23
CA THR A 99 -7.82 15.54 2.17
C THR A 99 -8.29 14.80 0.91
N GLU A 100 -8.89 13.63 1.08
CA GLU A 100 -9.22 12.74 -0.02
C GLU A 100 -10.67 12.92 -0.47
N ASP A 101 -11.59 13.27 0.43
CA ASP A 101 -13.02 13.27 0.12
C ASP A 101 -13.83 14.17 1.07
N GLU A 102 -13.80 15.49 0.82
CA GLU A 102 -14.44 16.51 1.66
C GLU A 102 -15.95 16.29 1.84
N ARG A 103 -16.60 15.63 0.87
CA ARG A 103 -18.04 15.41 0.82
C ARG A 103 -18.42 13.97 1.14
N PHE A 104 -17.52 13.20 1.74
CA PHE A 104 -17.65 11.76 1.96
C PHE A 104 -19.03 11.32 2.46
N HIS A 105 -19.60 12.02 3.45
CA HIS A 105 -20.90 11.66 4.03
C HIS A 105 -22.12 11.97 3.14
N SER A 106 -21.97 12.82 2.13
CA SER A 106 -23.08 13.37 1.32
C SER A 106 -23.33 12.65 -0.01
N HIS A 107 -22.35 11.91 -0.54
CA HIS A 107 -22.50 11.18 -1.80
C HIS A 107 -22.62 9.66 -1.57
N SER A 108 -23.00 8.90 -2.61
CA SER A 108 -23.22 7.44 -2.54
C SER A 108 -22.27 6.68 -3.46
N GLY A 109 -20.96 6.88 -3.30
CA GLY A 109 -19.93 6.32 -4.19
C GLY A 109 -19.25 7.40 -5.03
N PRO A 110 -19.53 7.54 -6.34
CA PRO A 110 -18.95 8.64 -7.14
C PRO A 110 -19.48 10.02 -6.73
N ASP A 111 -18.58 10.99 -6.50
CA ASP A 111 -18.96 12.40 -6.31
C ASP A 111 -19.00 13.13 -7.68
N PHE A 112 -20.19 13.24 -8.25
CA PHE A 112 -20.40 13.91 -9.54
C PHE A 112 -20.05 15.41 -9.50
N LYS A 113 -20.19 16.07 -8.34
CA LYS A 113 -19.80 17.48 -8.18
C LYS A 113 -18.28 17.63 -8.20
N ALA A 114 -17.56 16.72 -7.55
CA ALA A 114 -16.10 16.68 -7.59
C ALA A 114 -15.58 16.39 -9.02
N ILE A 115 -16.21 15.45 -9.73
CA ILE A 115 -15.89 15.11 -11.12
C ILE A 115 -16.11 16.32 -12.04
N GLY A 116 -17.27 16.98 -11.95
CA GLY A 116 -17.57 18.17 -12.75
C GLY A 116 -16.57 19.31 -12.50
N ARG A 117 -16.23 19.56 -11.23
CA ARG A 117 -15.22 20.55 -10.85
C ARG A 117 -13.84 20.20 -11.42
N ALA A 118 -13.43 18.93 -11.39
CA ALA A 118 -12.14 18.49 -11.90
C ALA A 118 -12.02 18.65 -13.43
N ILE A 119 -13.12 18.48 -14.16
CA ILE A 119 -13.18 18.70 -15.62
C ILE A 119 -13.08 20.18 -15.96
N LEU A 120 -13.78 21.05 -15.21
CA LEU A 120 -13.77 22.50 -15.44
C LEU A 120 -12.46 23.17 -15.03
N ASN A 121 -11.82 22.68 -13.96
CA ASN A 121 -10.58 23.21 -13.41
C ASN A 121 -9.37 22.34 -13.78
N VAL A 122 -9.16 22.10 -15.09
CA VAL A 122 -8.01 21.31 -15.60
C VAL A 122 -6.71 21.88 -15.05
N GLY A 123 -6.11 21.15 -14.10
CA GLY A 123 -4.81 21.48 -13.48
C GLY A 123 -4.86 22.14 -12.10
N GLY A 124 -6.04 22.47 -11.54
CA GLY A 124 -6.14 23.36 -10.37
C GLY A 124 -6.63 22.79 -9.04
N ALA A 125 -7.51 21.77 -8.99
CA ALA A 125 -8.19 21.46 -7.72
C ALA A 125 -8.63 19.99 -7.55
N GLY A 126 -8.01 19.30 -6.59
CA GLY A 126 -8.53 18.07 -5.96
C GLY A 126 -8.48 16.79 -6.78
N GLY A 127 -8.40 15.65 -6.10
CA GLY A 127 -8.66 14.36 -6.74
C GLY A 127 -10.15 14.23 -7.06
N ALA A 128 -10.50 13.68 -8.22
CA ALA A 128 -11.89 13.40 -8.58
C ALA A 128 -12.41 12.07 -7.99
N SER A 129 -11.52 11.24 -7.42
CA SER A 129 -11.87 9.92 -6.90
C SER A 129 -12.20 9.96 -5.41
N THR A 130 -13.30 9.35 -5.01
CA THR A 130 -13.79 9.26 -3.61
C THR A 130 -13.12 8.14 -2.83
N ILE A 131 -13.20 8.16 -1.49
CA ILE A 131 -12.64 7.10 -0.62
C ILE A 131 -13.21 5.72 -1.01
N THR A 132 -14.52 5.66 -1.25
CA THR A 132 -15.21 4.43 -1.65
C THR A 132 -14.71 3.89 -3.00
N GLN A 133 -14.42 4.76 -3.97
CA GLN A 133 -13.81 4.34 -5.24
C GLN A 133 -12.38 3.83 -5.06
N GLN A 134 -11.60 4.46 -4.16
CA GLN A 134 -10.26 3.98 -3.85
C GLN A 134 -10.29 2.60 -3.18
N LEU A 135 -11.23 2.39 -2.24
CA LEU A 135 -11.46 1.07 -1.62
C LEU A 135 -11.88 0.03 -2.68
N ALA A 136 -12.84 0.36 -3.54
CA ALA A 136 -13.30 -0.51 -4.62
C ALA A 136 -12.12 -0.97 -5.51
N LYS A 137 -11.23 -0.04 -5.86
CA LYS A 137 -10.01 -0.35 -6.61
C LYS A 137 -9.09 -1.32 -5.88
N GLN A 138 -8.87 -1.10 -4.57
CA GLN A 138 -8.03 -1.96 -3.76
C GLN A 138 -8.58 -3.39 -3.69
N LEU A 139 -9.87 -3.54 -3.38
CA LEU A 139 -10.54 -4.83 -3.31
C LEU A 139 -10.49 -5.58 -4.65
N PHE A 140 -10.80 -4.88 -5.74
CA PHE A 140 -10.73 -5.46 -7.08
C PHE A 140 -9.32 -5.92 -7.46
N THR A 141 -8.30 -5.10 -7.14
CA THR A 141 -6.90 -5.45 -7.41
C THR A 141 -6.44 -6.68 -6.62
N LEU A 142 -6.89 -6.83 -5.37
CA LEU A 142 -6.58 -7.99 -4.54
C LEU A 142 -7.23 -9.25 -5.10
N GLN A 143 -8.50 -9.16 -5.49
CA GLN A 143 -9.22 -10.27 -6.09
C GLN A 143 -8.56 -10.77 -7.38
N ILE A 144 -8.11 -9.84 -8.25
CA ILE A 144 -7.38 -10.22 -9.46
C ILE A 144 -6.11 -10.99 -9.10
N ARG A 145 -5.34 -10.52 -8.13
CA ARG A 145 -4.13 -11.20 -7.68
C ARG A 145 -4.41 -12.60 -7.16
N GLU A 146 -5.45 -12.77 -6.34
CA GLU A 146 -5.86 -14.07 -5.83
C GLU A 146 -6.28 -15.02 -6.97
N ARG A 147 -7.08 -14.55 -7.93
CA ARG A 147 -7.45 -15.34 -9.11
C ARG A 147 -6.24 -15.73 -9.96
N GLU A 148 -5.30 -14.82 -10.19
CA GLU A 148 -4.06 -15.10 -10.91
C GLU A 148 -3.20 -16.13 -10.18
N GLU A 149 -3.12 -16.04 -8.85
CA GLU A 149 -2.37 -16.99 -8.03
C GLU A 149 -3.02 -18.38 -8.07
N LEU A 150 -4.35 -18.46 -7.98
CA LEU A 150 -5.11 -19.71 -8.15
C LEU A 150 -4.90 -20.32 -9.54
N ALA A 151 -4.94 -19.49 -10.59
CA ALA A 151 -4.68 -19.94 -11.94
C ALA A 151 -3.26 -20.54 -12.06
N ARG A 152 -2.25 -19.85 -11.53
CA ARG A 152 -0.86 -20.34 -11.52
C ARG A 152 -0.70 -21.62 -10.70
N ALA A 153 -1.35 -21.72 -9.55
CA ALA A 153 -1.34 -22.91 -8.71
C ALA A 153 -1.95 -24.12 -9.43
N ASN A 154 -2.98 -23.90 -10.25
CA ASN A 154 -3.61 -24.91 -11.09
C ASN A 154 -2.89 -25.15 -12.43
N GLY A 155 -1.70 -24.58 -12.64
CA GLY A 155 -0.92 -24.74 -13.86
C GLY A 155 -1.49 -24.04 -15.09
N LEU A 156 -2.42 -23.10 -14.92
CA LEU A 156 -2.98 -22.29 -15.99
C LEU A 156 -2.06 -21.11 -16.31
N GLU A 157 -1.81 -20.86 -17.59
CA GLU A 157 -1.05 -19.68 -18.02
C GLU A 157 -1.89 -18.40 -17.85
N VAL A 158 -1.34 -17.42 -17.13
CA VAL A 158 -1.92 -16.09 -17.02
C VAL A 158 -1.44 -15.27 -18.21
N ALA A 159 -2.30 -15.12 -19.24
CA ALA A 159 -2.00 -14.31 -20.41
C ALA A 159 -1.78 -12.84 -20.00
N ARG A 160 -0.62 -12.28 -20.34
CA ARG A 160 -0.34 -10.84 -20.25
C ARG A 160 -0.61 -10.22 -21.61
N ASP A 161 -1.81 -9.69 -21.80
CA ASP A 161 -2.14 -9.00 -23.05
C ASP A 161 -1.28 -7.74 -23.21
N SER A 162 -0.42 -7.75 -24.25
CA SER A 162 0.36 -6.60 -24.67
C SER A 162 -0.55 -5.64 -25.44
N GLU A 163 -1.34 -4.85 -24.71
CA GLU A 163 -2.27 -3.90 -25.31
C GLU A 163 -1.54 -2.66 -25.85
N GLY A 164 -1.85 -2.28 -27.09
CA GLY A 164 -1.48 -1.00 -27.68
C GLY A 164 -2.06 0.21 -26.91
N ARG A 165 -1.68 1.43 -27.29
CA ARG A 165 -2.08 2.67 -26.59
C ARG A 165 -3.60 2.81 -26.43
N ILE A 166 -4.36 2.42 -27.46
CA ILE A 166 -5.83 2.45 -27.47
C ILE A 166 -6.39 1.40 -26.49
N GLY A 167 -5.88 0.16 -26.52
CA GLY A 167 -6.27 -0.89 -25.56
C GLY A 167 -6.05 -0.46 -24.11
N ARG A 168 -4.87 0.11 -23.79
CA ARG A 168 -4.60 0.65 -22.44
C ARG A 168 -5.54 1.77 -22.01
N MET A 169 -6.09 2.53 -22.95
CA MET A 169 -7.10 3.56 -22.64
C MET A 169 -8.44 2.91 -22.33
N TRP A 170 -8.88 1.96 -23.17
CA TRP A 170 -10.09 1.17 -22.93
C TRP A 170 -10.05 0.41 -21.61
N ARG A 171 -8.95 -0.27 -21.30
CA ARG A 171 -8.77 -0.97 -20.02
C ARG A 171 -8.91 -0.03 -18.83
N ARG A 172 -8.28 1.15 -18.86
CA ARG A 172 -8.42 2.14 -17.77
C ARG A 172 -9.84 2.67 -17.61
N LEU A 173 -10.56 2.88 -18.72
CA LEU A 173 -11.97 3.27 -18.68
C LEU A 173 -12.84 2.14 -18.09
N ASN A 174 -12.54 0.90 -18.47
CA ASN A 174 -13.25 -0.29 -17.99
C ASN A 174 -13.01 -0.51 -16.48
N GLU A 175 -11.75 -0.45 -16.04
CA GLU A 175 -11.38 -0.45 -14.61
C GLU A 175 -12.13 0.65 -13.85
N LYS A 176 -12.21 1.86 -14.42
CA LYS A 176 -12.90 2.97 -13.76
C LYS A 176 -14.42 2.77 -13.68
N ALA A 177 -15.03 2.18 -14.71
CA ALA A 177 -16.44 1.81 -14.67
C ALA A 177 -16.71 0.77 -13.57
N ARG A 178 -15.85 -0.25 -13.46
CA ARG A 178 -15.92 -1.27 -12.41
C ARG A 178 -15.75 -0.67 -11.01
N GLU A 179 -14.77 0.21 -10.81
CA GLU A 179 -14.59 0.96 -9.56
C GLU A 179 -15.87 1.68 -9.14
N ASN A 180 -16.57 2.34 -10.07
CA ASN A 180 -17.80 3.07 -9.78
C ASN A 180 -18.95 2.15 -9.38
N ILE A 181 -19.11 1.02 -10.06
CA ILE A 181 -20.17 0.04 -9.77
C ILE A 181 -19.93 -0.58 -8.39
N ILE A 182 -18.70 -1.01 -8.11
CA ILE A 182 -18.33 -1.59 -6.82
C ILE A 182 -18.49 -0.56 -5.70
N ALA A 183 -18.06 0.69 -5.91
CA ALA A 183 -18.25 1.75 -4.92
C ALA A 183 -19.74 1.99 -4.61
N THR A 184 -20.59 2.02 -5.64
CA THR A 184 -22.05 2.16 -5.44
C THR A 184 -22.65 0.96 -4.70
N ARG A 185 -22.14 -0.26 -4.96
CA ARG A 185 -22.57 -1.48 -4.24
C ARG A 185 -22.15 -1.46 -2.77
N LEU A 186 -20.92 -1.03 -2.47
CA LEU A 186 -20.41 -0.86 -1.11
C LEU A 186 -21.26 0.14 -0.32
N GLU A 187 -21.57 1.29 -0.91
CA GLU A 187 -22.35 2.38 -0.25
C GLU A 187 -23.80 2.03 0.01
N LYS A 188 -24.36 1.04 -0.71
CA LYS A 188 -25.71 0.53 -0.45
C LYS A 188 -25.76 -0.47 0.70
N ARG A 189 -24.62 -1.05 1.09
CA ARG A 189 -24.53 -2.19 2.02
C ARG A 189 -23.84 -1.84 3.33
N PHE A 190 -22.86 -0.95 3.25
CA PHE A 190 -22.04 -0.53 4.37
C PHE A 190 -22.29 0.92 4.74
N THR A 191 -22.18 1.19 6.03
CA THR A 191 -22.15 2.54 6.56
C THR A 191 -20.84 3.25 6.19
N LYS A 192 -20.86 4.58 6.28
CA LYS A 192 -19.68 5.42 6.05
C LYS A 192 -18.51 5.08 6.97
N GLU A 193 -18.81 4.72 8.23
CA GLU A 193 -17.79 4.32 9.21
C GLU A 193 -17.14 2.98 8.83
N GLU A 194 -17.92 2.01 8.37
CA GLU A 194 -17.43 0.72 7.89
C GLU A 194 -16.56 0.89 6.65
N ILE A 195 -16.99 1.71 5.67
CA ILE A 195 -16.21 1.98 4.45
C ILE A 195 -14.85 2.60 4.78
N ILE A 196 -14.80 3.61 5.65
CA ILE A 196 -13.51 4.20 6.09
C ILE A 196 -12.66 3.17 6.81
N THR A 197 -13.25 2.35 7.67
CA THR A 197 -12.54 1.31 8.42
C THR A 197 -11.93 0.28 7.47
N MET A 198 -12.70 -0.22 6.51
CA MET A 198 -12.24 -1.14 5.48
C MET A 198 -11.11 -0.53 4.65
N TYR A 199 -11.27 0.72 4.20
CA TYR A 199 -10.22 1.43 3.47
C TYR A 199 -8.92 1.52 4.28
N LEU A 200 -9.01 1.98 5.53
CA LEU A 200 -7.84 2.14 6.40
C LEU A 200 -7.18 0.80 6.77
N ASN A 201 -7.94 -0.28 6.90
CA ASN A 201 -7.41 -1.62 7.17
C ASN A 201 -6.80 -2.27 5.93
N GLN A 202 -7.26 -1.88 4.74
CA GLN A 202 -6.83 -2.47 3.48
C GLN A 202 -5.63 -1.73 2.84
N PHE A 203 -5.47 -0.45 3.16
CA PHE A 203 -4.43 0.39 2.57
C PHE A 203 -3.01 -0.11 2.90
N ASP A 204 -2.14 -0.19 1.89
CA ASP A 204 -0.73 -0.60 2.04
C ASP A 204 0.18 0.61 2.27
N PHE A 205 0.67 0.79 3.49
CA PHE A 205 1.60 1.85 3.85
C PHE A 205 3.08 1.46 3.64
N LEU A 206 3.36 0.38 2.90
CA LEU A 206 4.69 -0.18 2.61
C LEU A 206 5.40 -0.76 3.85
N TYR A 207 6.50 -1.46 3.61
CA TYR A 207 7.35 -2.06 4.65
C TYR A 207 6.58 -2.97 5.63
N ASN A 208 5.71 -3.82 5.09
CA ASN A 208 4.80 -4.70 5.82
C ASN A 208 3.80 -3.97 6.73
N ALA A 209 3.59 -2.67 6.53
CA ALA A 209 2.61 -1.87 7.25
C ALA A 209 1.26 -1.84 6.52
N VAL A 210 0.64 -3.00 6.31
CA VAL A 210 -0.69 -3.04 5.68
C VAL A 210 -1.77 -2.82 6.74
N GLY A 211 -2.59 -1.81 6.51
CA GLY A 211 -3.61 -1.34 7.43
C GLY A 211 -3.10 -0.29 8.42
N ILE A 212 -4.01 0.57 8.89
CA ILE A 212 -3.69 1.66 9.82
C ILE A 212 -3.11 1.18 11.16
N SER A 213 -3.50 -0.02 11.60
CA SER A 213 -2.93 -0.67 12.79
C SER A 213 -1.43 -0.89 12.67
N ASN A 214 -1.01 -1.60 11.61
CA ASN A 214 0.39 -1.86 11.38
C ASN A 214 1.16 -0.60 10.99
N ALA A 215 0.55 0.34 10.28
CA ALA A 215 1.16 1.65 10.00
C ALA A 215 1.46 2.45 11.27
N SER A 216 0.52 2.50 12.21
CA SER A 216 0.73 3.17 13.51
C SER A 216 1.91 2.57 14.27
N LYS A 217 2.03 1.23 14.26
CA LYS A 217 3.12 0.50 14.89
C LYS A 217 4.45 0.69 14.16
N VAL A 218 4.47 0.54 12.84
CA VAL A 218 5.68 0.64 12.01
C VAL A 218 6.26 2.05 12.03
N TYR A 219 5.44 3.10 11.90
CA TYR A 219 5.96 4.47 11.77
C TYR A 219 6.12 5.21 13.10
N PHE A 220 5.33 4.86 14.12
CA PHE A 220 5.28 5.59 15.39
C PHE A 220 5.39 4.71 16.65
N ASN A 221 5.38 3.38 16.50
CA ASN A 221 5.30 2.43 17.63
C ASN A 221 4.14 2.73 18.59
N LYS A 222 2.94 2.97 18.03
CA LYS A 222 1.73 3.36 18.77
C LYS A 222 0.52 2.55 18.34
N ARG A 223 -0.51 2.53 19.19
CA ARG A 223 -1.84 2.04 18.81
C ARG A 223 -2.56 3.09 17.94
N PRO A 224 -3.44 2.69 17.00
CA PRO A 224 -4.18 3.63 16.15
C PRO A 224 -4.97 4.70 16.90
N ALA A 225 -5.53 4.35 18.06
CA ALA A 225 -6.24 5.27 18.94
C ALA A 225 -5.35 6.38 19.53
N GLU A 226 -4.04 6.17 19.61
CA GLU A 226 -3.07 7.09 20.24
C GLU A 226 -2.44 8.06 19.23
N LEU A 227 -2.78 7.93 17.95
CA LEU A 227 -2.25 8.80 16.91
C LEU A 227 -2.70 10.25 17.11
N LYS A 228 -1.74 11.15 17.12
CA LYS A 228 -1.96 12.61 17.18
C LYS A 228 -2.27 13.20 15.81
N LYS A 229 -2.76 14.44 15.76
CA LYS A 229 -3.11 15.17 14.51
C LYS A 229 -1.95 15.16 13.49
N GLU A 230 -0.72 15.43 13.93
CA GLU A 230 0.46 15.44 13.08
C GLU A 230 0.86 14.05 12.53
N GLU A 231 0.61 12.99 13.30
CA GLU A 231 0.93 11.60 12.95
C GLU A 231 -0.14 11.05 11.99
N ALA A 232 -1.40 11.31 12.28
CA ALA A 232 -2.54 11.03 11.40
C ALA A 232 -2.35 11.73 10.05
N ALA A 233 -2.03 13.02 10.05
CA ALA A 233 -1.80 13.78 8.81
C ALA A 233 -0.62 13.23 7.99
N MET A 234 0.38 12.64 8.62
CA MET A 234 1.49 12.00 7.93
C MET A 234 1.04 10.72 7.22
N LEU A 235 0.36 9.82 7.94
CA LEU A 235 -0.15 8.56 7.38
C LEU A 235 -1.16 8.82 6.26
N ILE A 236 -2.11 9.74 6.46
CA ILE A 236 -3.05 10.13 5.40
C ILE A 236 -2.33 10.80 4.23
N GLY A 237 -1.25 11.54 4.49
CA GLY A 237 -0.39 12.07 3.44
C GLY A 237 0.14 10.99 2.48
N MET A 238 0.45 9.82 3.02
CA MET A 238 0.90 8.64 2.27
C MET A 238 -0.22 8.02 1.43
N CYS A 239 -1.50 8.18 1.77
CA CYS A 239 -2.61 7.62 1.00
C CYS A 239 -2.59 8.03 -0.49
N LYS A 240 -2.12 9.25 -0.77
CA LYS A 240 -1.93 9.74 -2.15
C LYS A 240 -0.86 8.99 -2.93
N ASN A 241 0.27 8.67 -2.29
CA ASN A 241 1.36 7.87 -2.85
C ASN A 241 2.31 7.42 -1.72
N PRO A 242 2.22 6.15 -1.28
CA PRO A 242 3.00 5.65 -0.16
C PRO A 242 4.51 5.67 -0.38
N ASP A 243 4.97 5.43 -1.61
CA ASP A 243 6.40 5.40 -1.93
C ASP A 243 7.00 6.81 -1.97
N LEU A 244 6.28 7.77 -2.56
CA LEU A 244 6.77 9.14 -2.69
C LEU A 244 6.76 9.91 -1.36
N TYR A 245 5.74 9.69 -0.54
CA TYR A 245 5.55 10.42 0.72
C TYR A 245 5.97 9.63 1.95
N ASN A 246 6.70 8.53 1.77
CA ASN A 246 7.23 7.76 2.88
C ASN A 246 8.30 8.55 3.67
N PRO A 247 8.13 8.75 4.99
CA PRO A 247 9.12 9.47 5.80
C PRO A 247 10.42 8.69 6.03
N TYR A 248 10.48 7.40 5.67
CA TYR A 248 11.68 6.56 5.82
C TYR A 248 12.47 6.39 4.51
N SER A 249 11.86 6.68 3.35
CA SER A 249 12.45 6.45 2.02
C SER A 249 13.84 7.09 1.85
N PHE A 250 14.06 8.27 2.42
CA PHE A 250 15.32 8.99 2.26
C PHE A 250 16.53 8.34 2.93
N LYS A 251 16.28 7.42 3.88
CA LYS A 251 17.33 6.63 4.55
C LYS A 251 17.73 5.41 3.74
N THR A 252 16.85 4.89 2.89
CA THR A 252 17.05 3.63 2.16
C THR A 252 17.42 3.82 0.70
N ARG A 253 17.00 4.89 0.04
CA ARG A 253 17.20 5.11 -1.41
C ARG A 253 18.66 5.38 -1.82
N ASN A 254 19.04 4.87 -2.99
CA ASN A 254 20.32 5.06 -3.67
C ASN A 254 20.22 6.24 -4.64
N TYR A 255 20.38 7.45 -4.10
CA TYR A 255 20.38 8.66 -4.94
C TYR A 255 21.52 8.67 -5.95
N ARG A 256 22.66 8.05 -5.68
CA ARG A 256 23.79 8.04 -6.62
C ARG A 256 23.42 7.28 -7.88
N GLN A 257 22.85 6.08 -7.75
CA GLN A 257 22.37 5.30 -8.90
C GLN A 257 21.31 6.05 -9.68
N ARG A 258 20.30 6.57 -9.00
CA ARG A 258 19.21 7.28 -9.65
C ARG A 258 19.67 8.53 -10.42
N ILE A 259 20.58 9.32 -9.84
CA ILE A 259 21.15 10.50 -10.52
C ILE A 259 22.02 10.08 -11.72
N ALA A 260 22.79 8.99 -11.59
CA ALA A 260 23.58 8.45 -12.68
C ALA A 260 22.70 8.02 -13.86
N ASP A 261 21.62 7.29 -13.59
CA ASP A 261 20.66 6.82 -14.59
C ASP A 261 19.91 8.00 -15.25
N ASP A 262 19.40 8.94 -14.44
CA ASP A 262 18.66 10.12 -14.92
C ASP A 262 19.54 11.00 -15.84
N LYS A 263 20.86 11.05 -15.60
CA LYS A 263 21.83 11.84 -16.39
C LYS A 263 22.57 11.03 -17.46
N GLY A 264 22.44 9.70 -17.48
CA GLY A 264 23.22 8.83 -18.35
C GLY A 264 24.74 8.89 -18.11
N ILE A 265 25.18 9.06 -16.84
CA ILE A 265 26.60 9.16 -16.47
C ILE A 265 27.06 7.96 -15.63
N ALA A 266 28.37 7.72 -15.56
CA ALA A 266 28.91 6.70 -14.68
C ALA A 266 28.73 7.07 -13.19
N LEU A 267 28.53 6.07 -12.32
CA LEU A 267 28.32 6.26 -10.87
C LEU A 267 29.43 7.08 -10.19
N SER A 268 30.67 6.93 -10.65
CA SER A 268 31.83 7.66 -10.12
C SER A 268 31.81 9.15 -10.44
N LYS A 269 31.02 9.58 -11.44
CA LYS A 269 30.90 10.99 -11.85
C LYS A 269 29.84 11.75 -11.05
N VAL A 270 29.06 11.08 -10.21
CA VAL A 270 28.02 11.72 -9.38
C VAL A 270 28.66 12.30 -8.13
N SER A 271 28.55 13.62 -7.94
CA SER A 271 29.10 14.31 -6.78
C SER A 271 28.35 13.94 -5.49
N GLU A 272 29.06 13.88 -4.36
CA GLU A 272 28.44 13.73 -3.03
C GLU A 272 27.49 14.89 -2.69
N GLU A 273 27.75 16.09 -3.23
CA GLU A 273 26.88 17.25 -3.04
C GLU A 273 25.50 17.02 -3.69
N GLU A 274 25.48 16.50 -4.93
CA GLU A 274 24.24 16.19 -5.65
C GLU A 274 23.42 15.14 -4.92
N VAL A 275 24.09 14.11 -4.39
CA VAL A 275 23.48 13.07 -3.55
C VAL A 275 22.91 13.68 -2.26
N GLY A 276 23.66 14.57 -1.61
CA GLY A 276 23.23 15.27 -0.40
C GLY A 276 21.97 16.13 -0.63
N LEU A 277 21.96 16.92 -1.71
CA LEU A 277 20.83 17.75 -2.10
C LEU A 277 19.58 16.92 -2.44
N ALA A 278 19.75 15.85 -3.21
CA ALA A 278 18.64 14.95 -3.56
C ALA A 278 18.03 14.29 -2.30
N ARG A 279 18.89 13.85 -1.37
CA ARG A 279 18.45 13.27 -0.10
C ARG A 279 17.74 14.30 0.79
N ALA A 280 18.27 15.51 0.91
CA ALA A 280 17.66 16.59 1.69
C ALA A 280 16.30 17.01 1.13
N LYS A 281 16.17 17.04 -0.22
CA LYS A 281 14.90 17.30 -0.88
C LYS A 281 13.87 16.20 -0.58
N ASP A 282 14.29 14.93 -0.60
CA ASP A 282 13.39 13.80 -0.32
C ASP A 282 12.96 13.76 1.15
N SER A 283 13.87 14.04 2.10
CA SER A 283 13.56 14.04 3.54
C SER A 283 12.45 15.03 3.92
N MET A 284 12.28 16.11 3.14
CA MET A 284 11.23 17.10 3.34
C MET A 284 9.89 16.75 2.67
N ARG A 285 9.83 15.77 1.76
CA ARG A 285 8.60 15.46 1.00
C ARG A 285 7.45 15.02 1.90
N ALA A 286 7.73 14.11 2.84
CA ALA A 286 6.73 13.62 3.79
C ALA A 286 6.20 14.75 4.69
N VAL A 287 7.10 15.63 5.17
CA VAL A 287 6.76 16.80 5.99
C VAL A 287 5.88 17.78 5.21
N ASN A 288 6.24 18.10 3.98
CA ASN A 288 5.48 19.00 3.12
C ASN A 288 4.09 18.43 2.81
N ARG A 289 4.00 17.12 2.57
CA ARG A 289 2.71 16.44 2.33
C ARG A 289 1.83 16.43 3.58
N ARG A 290 2.40 16.11 4.76
CA ARG A 290 1.70 16.24 6.05
C ARG A 290 1.15 17.65 6.25
N ASN A 291 1.94 18.69 5.97
CA ASN A 291 1.50 20.08 6.11
C ASN A 291 0.40 20.44 5.08
N THR A 292 0.39 19.81 3.91
CA THR A 292 -0.70 19.94 2.93
C THR A 292 -1.99 19.31 3.46
N VAL A 293 -1.91 18.13 4.08
CA VAL A 293 -3.05 17.47 4.73
C VAL A 293 -3.63 18.34 5.84
N LEU A 294 -2.76 18.86 6.72
CA LEU A 294 -3.18 19.79 7.77
C LEU A 294 -3.83 21.07 7.21
N LYS A 295 -3.34 21.58 6.07
CA LYS A 295 -3.93 22.74 5.40
C LYS A 295 -5.32 22.43 4.85
N GLN A 296 -5.52 21.25 4.24
CA GLN A 296 -6.85 20.85 3.78
C GLN A 296 -7.83 20.66 4.94
N TRP A 297 -7.35 20.13 6.06
CA TRP A 297 -8.11 20.02 7.29
C TRP A 297 -8.53 21.38 7.84
N LEU A 298 -7.62 22.36 7.88
CA LEU A 298 -7.93 23.73 8.23
C LEU A 298 -9.00 24.33 7.31
N ILE A 299 -8.82 24.25 5.98
CA ILE A 299 -9.79 24.79 5.00
C ILE A 299 -11.19 24.18 5.21
N ASN A 300 -11.28 22.87 5.43
CA ASN A 300 -12.55 22.22 5.71
C ASN A 300 -13.14 22.62 7.07
N SER A 301 -12.29 22.90 8.06
CA SER A 301 -12.70 23.37 9.39
C SER A 301 -13.30 24.78 9.30
N ASP A 302 -12.66 25.67 8.54
CA ASP A 302 -13.11 27.04 8.31
C ASP A 302 -14.41 27.11 7.50
N ASN A 303 -14.60 26.15 6.57
CA ASN A 303 -15.84 25.98 5.79
C ASN A 303 -16.98 25.30 6.57
N ASP A 304 -16.81 25.07 7.87
CA ASP A 304 -17.81 24.43 8.74
C ASP A 304 -18.27 23.04 8.23
N ASN A 305 -17.32 22.24 7.72
CA ASN A 305 -17.65 20.92 7.20
C ASN A 305 -18.14 19.99 8.33
N GLU A 306 -19.43 19.65 8.29
CA GLU A 306 -20.11 18.76 9.25
C GLU A 306 -19.53 17.33 9.29
N ALA A 307 -18.84 16.91 8.23
CA ALA A 307 -18.19 15.60 8.18
C ALA A 307 -16.98 15.49 9.13
N LEU A 308 -16.42 16.62 9.60
CA LEU A 308 -15.29 16.64 10.50
C LEU A 308 -15.77 16.62 11.96
N ARG A 309 -15.26 15.66 12.73
CA ARG A 309 -15.53 15.58 14.18
C ARG A 309 -14.70 16.59 14.95
N HIS A 310 -13.44 16.77 14.55
CA HIS A 310 -12.52 17.71 15.17
C HIS A 310 -12.07 18.72 14.12
N LYS A 311 -12.29 19.99 14.43
CA LYS A 311 -11.82 21.11 13.61
C LYS A 311 -10.39 21.48 13.99
N LEU A 312 -9.70 22.10 13.05
CA LEU A 312 -8.35 22.63 13.22
C LEU A 312 -8.41 24.16 13.17
N THR A 313 -7.84 24.81 14.17
CA THR A 313 -7.70 26.28 14.17
C THR A 313 -6.42 26.72 13.46
N GLN A 314 -6.36 27.97 13.00
CA GLN A 314 -5.15 28.55 12.39
C GLN A 314 -3.93 28.45 13.32
N ALA A 315 -4.10 28.76 14.61
CA ALA A 315 -3.02 28.69 15.60
C ALA A 315 -2.49 27.27 15.80
N GLU A 316 -3.40 26.28 15.85
CA GLU A 316 -3.01 24.86 15.90
C GLU A 316 -2.30 24.42 14.62
N TYR A 317 -2.80 24.81 13.44
CA TYR A 317 -2.16 24.51 12.15
C TYR A 317 -0.71 24.99 12.12
N GLU A 318 -0.47 26.25 12.47
CA GLU A 318 0.87 26.83 12.48
C GLU A 318 1.79 26.14 13.49
N MET A 319 1.27 25.80 14.68
CA MET A 319 2.00 25.04 15.69
C MET A 319 2.40 23.65 15.17
N LEU A 320 1.46 22.91 14.57
CA LEU A 320 1.70 21.57 14.03
C LEU A 320 2.69 21.59 12.85
N CYS A 321 2.63 22.62 11.99
CA CYS A 321 3.59 22.77 10.90
C CYS A 321 5.02 23.00 11.39
N LYS A 322 5.21 23.71 12.52
CA LYS A 322 6.52 23.92 13.15
C LYS A 322 7.08 22.67 13.84
N LYS A 323 6.22 21.74 14.26
CA LYS A 323 6.68 20.49 14.90
C LYS A 323 7.45 19.61 13.92
N PRO A 324 8.65 19.14 14.29
CA PRO A 324 9.40 18.19 13.48
C PRO A 324 8.64 16.88 13.36
N LEU A 325 8.78 16.21 12.21
CA LEU A 325 8.22 14.87 12.04
C LEU A 325 9.17 13.85 12.66
N VAL A 326 8.80 13.36 13.85
CA VAL A 326 9.54 12.31 14.55
C VAL A 326 8.88 10.97 14.23
N THR A 327 9.62 10.06 13.62
CA THR A 327 9.18 8.67 13.39
C THR A 327 9.95 7.72 14.31
N ASN A 328 9.26 6.70 14.81
CA ASN A 328 9.87 5.57 15.52
C ASN A 328 9.71 4.33 14.63
N TYR A 329 10.56 4.27 13.61
CA TYR A 329 10.42 3.29 12.54
C TYR A 329 10.80 1.88 13.00
N GLN A 330 9.87 0.93 12.91
CA GLN A 330 10.04 -0.48 13.28
C GLN A 330 9.83 -1.38 12.07
N ILE A 331 10.82 -2.23 11.76
CA ILE A 331 10.64 -3.29 10.76
C ILE A 331 9.93 -4.45 11.45
N VAL A 332 8.67 -4.69 11.05
CA VAL A 332 7.92 -5.88 11.48
C VAL A 332 8.21 -6.99 10.49
N ASP A 333 9.01 -7.96 10.94
CA ASP A 333 9.45 -9.11 10.14
C ASP A 333 9.15 -10.42 10.90
N HIS A 334 8.86 -11.49 10.16
CA HIS A 334 8.61 -12.82 10.71
C HIS A 334 9.85 -13.37 11.43
N LYS A 335 11.04 -12.85 11.13
CA LYS A 335 12.30 -13.27 11.77
C LYS A 335 12.49 -12.72 13.18
N ARG A 336 11.66 -11.77 13.61
CA ARG A 336 11.70 -11.21 14.97
C ARG A 336 10.73 -11.95 15.89
N GLY A 337 10.97 -11.88 17.20
CA GLY A 337 10.20 -12.60 18.23
C GLY A 337 10.85 -13.93 18.62
N SER A 338 10.33 -14.57 19.66
CA SER A 338 10.87 -15.79 20.27
C SER A 338 10.93 -16.97 19.28
N ALA A 339 11.87 -17.87 19.51
CA ALA A 339 12.11 -19.11 18.80
C ALA A 339 12.20 -18.99 17.26
N PRO A 340 12.96 -18.04 16.68
CA PRO A 340 12.96 -17.83 15.22
C PRO A 340 13.38 -19.08 14.44
N TYR A 341 14.38 -19.83 14.94
CA TYR A 341 14.83 -21.08 14.33
C TYR A 341 13.77 -22.18 14.37
N PHE A 342 13.12 -22.35 15.53
CA PHE A 342 12.04 -23.32 15.68
C PHE A 342 10.87 -23.00 14.76
N ARG A 343 10.50 -21.72 14.64
CA ARG A 343 9.45 -21.29 13.72
C ARG A 343 9.81 -21.60 12.27
N GLU A 344 11.02 -21.28 11.80
CA GLU A 344 11.40 -21.65 10.43
C GLU A 344 11.34 -23.16 10.15
N GLN A 345 11.72 -23.99 11.12
CA GLN A 345 11.59 -25.45 11.00
C GLN A 345 10.12 -25.88 10.97
N LEU A 346 9.31 -25.38 11.90
CA LEU A 346 7.88 -25.66 12.01
C LEU A 346 7.12 -25.27 10.73
N ARG A 347 7.50 -24.14 10.11
CA ARG A 347 6.95 -23.69 8.82
C ARG A 347 7.13 -24.74 7.73
N GLY A 348 8.32 -25.34 7.65
CA GLY A 348 8.62 -26.41 6.68
C GLY A 348 7.82 -27.68 6.93
N GLU A 349 7.71 -28.09 8.20
CA GLU A 349 6.95 -29.28 8.59
C GLU A 349 5.45 -29.12 8.30
N ILE A 350 4.86 -27.99 8.67
CA ILE A 350 3.44 -27.71 8.39
C ILE A 350 3.19 -27.61 6.88
N SER A 351 4.06 -26.95 6.12
CA SER A 351 3.90 -26.84 4.66
C SER A 351 3.88 -28.22 4.00
N LYS A 352 4.75 -29.13 4.48
CA LYS A 352 4.78 -30.53 4.02
C LYS A 352 3.50 -31.26 4.41
N LEU A 353 3.07 -31.12 5.67
CA LEU A 353 1.86 -31.75 6.20
C LEU A 353 0.60 -31.33 5.43
N LEU A 354 0.43 -30.04 5.15
CA LEU A 354 -0.71 -29.50 4.40
C LEU A 354 -0.71 -29.91 2.92
N SER A 355 0.45 -30.32 2.40
CA SER A 355 0.61 -30.81 1.03
C SER A 355 0.47 -32.34 0.90
N GLU A 356 0.25 -33.05 2.01
CA GLU A 356 0.07 -34.51 1.99
C GLU A 356 -1.19 -34.88 1.19
N LYS A 357 -1.05 -35.89 0.32
CA LYS A 357 -2.14 -36.45 -0.47
C LYS A 357 -2.46 -37.86 -0.01
N ASN A 358 -3.73 -38.20 -0.05
CA ASN A 358 -4.21 -39.57 0.13
C ASN A 358 -3.84 -40.42 -1.09
N GLU A 359 -3.99 -41.74 -0.99
CA GLU A 359 -3.73 -42.69 -2.09
C GLU A 359 -4.54 -42.36 -3.35
N ASP A 360 -5.72 -41.75 -3.18
CA ASP A 360 -6.62 -41.32 -4.24
C ASP A 360 -6.18 -40.01 -4.94
N GLY A 361 -5.06 -39.43 -4.53
CA GLY A 361 -4.54 -38.16 -5.06
C GLY A 361 -5.22 -36.89 -4.52
N SER A 362 -6.26 -37.04 -3.68
CA SER A 362 -6.91 -35.95 -2.95
C SER A 362 -6.02 -35.43 -1.82
N LEU A 363 -6.12 -34.13 -1.47
CA LEU A 363 -5.38 -33.56 -0.34
C LEU A 363 -5.94 -34.12 0.97
N LYS A 364 -5.03 -34.57 1.85
CA LYS A 364 -5.38 -35.10 3.18
C LYS A 364 -6.01 -34.04 4.07
N TYR A 365 -5.51 -32.81 3.99
CA TYR A 365 -6.05 -31.65 4.68
C TYR A 365 -6.54 -30.64 3.65
N GLN A 366 -7.82 -30.77 3.28
CA GLN A 366 -8.50 -29.85 2.36
C GLN A 366 -9.47 -28.95 3.14
N ARG A 367 -9.67 -27.75 2.62
CA ARG A 367 -10.70 -26.81 3.07
C ARG A 367 -12.09 -27.27 2.61
N GLN A 368 -13.13 -26.61 3.12
CA GLN A 368 -14.52 -26.88 2.72
C GLN A 368 -14.78 -26.63 1.21
N ASP A 369 -13.97 -25.78 0.58
CA ASP A 369 -14.00 -25.45 -0.85
C ASP A 369 -13.11 -26.38 -1.70
N GLY A 370 -12.48 -27.39 -1.11
CA GLY A 370 -11.59 -28.33 -1.80
C GLY A 370 -10.17 -27.82 -2.05
N MET A 371 -9.85 -26.58 -1.64
CA MET A 371 -8.51 -26.00 -1.77
C MET A 371 -7.57 -26.47 -0.65
N PRO A 372 -6.24 -26.48 -0.85
CA PRO A 372 -5.29 -26.68 0.24
C PRO A 372 -5.37 -25.53 1.25
N TRP A 373 -5.13 -25.83 2.53
CA TRP A 373 -4.90 -24.81 3.54
C TRP A 373 -3.59 -24.07 3.29
N ASP A 374 -3.60 -22.75 3.43
CA ASP A 374 -2.41 -21.89 3.36
C ASP A 374 -2.05 -21.34 4.74
N ILE A 375 -0.86 -21.71 5.21
CA ILE A 375 -0.31 -21.27 6.50
C ILE A 375 -0.18 -19.75 6.62
N TYR A 376 -0.14 -19.00 5.52
CA TYR A 376 0.09 -17.56 5.55
C TYR A 376 -1.18 -16.71 5.45
N SER A 377 -2.33 -17.29 5.12
CA SER A 377 -3.56 -16.56 4.80
C SER A 377 -4.81 -17.08 5.52
N ASP A 378 -4.82 -18.34 5.96
CA ASP A 378 -6.03 -18.99 6.47
C ASP A 378 -6.22 -18.90 8.00
N GLY A 379 -5.37 -18.16 8.72
CA GLY A 379 -5.56 -17.88 10.15
C GLY A 379 -5.48 -19.11 11.05
N LEU A 380 -4.66 -20.10 10.71
CA LEU A 380 -4.51 -21.32 11.49
C LEU A 380 -4.00 -21.03 12.91
N LYS A 381 -4.50 -21.76 13.91
CA LYS A 381 -3.93 -21.78 15.26
C LYS A 381 -3.05 -23.01 15.41
N ILE A 382 -1.76 -22.79 15.58
CA ILE A 382 -0.74 -23.83 15.66
C ILE A 382 -0.31 -23.93 17.12
N TYR A 383 -0.74 -25.00 17.79
CA TYR A 383 -0.33 -25.30 19.16
C TYR A 383 0.97 -26.09 19.15
N THR A 384 1.92 -25.70 20.00
CA THR A 384 3.24 -26.31 20.07
C THR A 384 3.51 -26.82 21.48
N THR A 385 4.56 -27.63 21.64
CA THR A 385 5.01 -28.14 22.95
C THR A 385 6.11 -27.28 23.56
N ILE A 386 6.44 -26.13 22.95
CA ILE A 386 7.50 -25.26 23.47
C ILE A 386 6.99 -24.47 24.66
N ASN A 387 7.73 -24.56 25.76
CA ASN A 387 7.55 -23.69 26.91
C ASN A 387 8.20 -22.32 26.66
N ALA A 388 7.39 -21.26 26.68
CA ALA A 388 7.85 -19.91 26.33
C ALA A 388 8.94 -19.38 27.29
N ASN A 389 8.81 -19.61 28.60
CA ASN A 389 9.77 -19.16 29.60
C ASN A 389 11.13 -19.87 29.44
N MET A 390 11.12 -21.18 29.22
CA MET A 390 12.35 -21.93 28.96
C MET A 390 13.04 -21.47 27.66
N GLN A 391 12.25 -21.18 26.63
CA GLN A 391 12.77 -20.67 25.36
C GLN A 391 13.44 -19.29 25.54
N GLU A 392 12.85 -18.40 26.34
CA GLU A 392 13.47 -17.11 26.68
C GLU A 392 14.81 -17.30 27.39
N TYR A 393 14.90 -18.18 28.39
CA TYR A 393 16.16 -18.50 29.05
C TYR A 393 17.20 -19.11 28.10
N ALA A 394 16.76 -19.98 27.19
CA ALA A 394 17.65 -20.58 26.19
C ALA A 394 18.22 -19.54 25.22
N GLU A 395 17.39 -18.59 24.77
CA GLU A 395 17.82 -17.48 23.91
C GLU A 395 18.76 -16.52 24.64
N TYR A 396 18.44 -16.17 25.88
CA TYR A 396 19.32 -15.36 26.71
C TYR A 396 20.69 -16.04 26.91
N ALA A 397 20.70 -17.34 27.23
CA ALA A 397 21.94 -18.10 27.40
C ALA A 397 22.75 -18.15 26.10
N LEU A 398 22.09 -18.35 24.95
CA LEU A 398 22.73 -18.34 23.63
C LEU A 398 23.33 -16.97 23.30
N GLU A 399 22.56 -15.89 23.45
CA GLU A 399 23.02 -14.53 23.18
C GLU A 399 24.20 -14.16 24.07
N LYS A 400 24.09 -14.47 25.37
CA LYS A 400 25.18 -14.26 26.33
C LYS A 400 26.43 -15.05 25.94
N HIS A 401 26.29 -16.34 25.61
CA HIS A 401 27.43 -17.17 25.21
C HIS A 401 28.08 -16.68 23.90
N LEU A 402 27.28 -16.29 22.91
CA LEU A 402 27.77 -15.72 21.66
C LEU A 402 28.56 -14.43 21.92
N LYS A 403 28.02 -13.53 22.74
CA LYS A 403 28.62 -12.22 23.02
C LYS A 403 29.84 -12.29 23.93
N GLU A 404 29.76 -13.03 25.04
CA GLU A 404 30.76 -13.02 26.10
C GLU A 404 31.84 -14.09 25.91
N THR A 405 31.53 -15.20 25.22
CA THR A 405 32.49 -16.31 25.04
C THR A 405 32.96 -16.44 23.60
N LEU A 406 32.05 -16.60 22.64
CA LEU A 406 32.43 -16.90 21.25
C LEU A 406 32.98 -15.68 20.51
N GLN A 407 32.40 -14.49 20.69
CA GLN A 407 32.88 -13.29 20.00
C GLN A 407 34.32 -12.90 20.41
N PRO A 408 34.72 -12.93 21.71
CA PRO A 408 36.12 -12.72 22.09
C PRO A 408 37.07 -13.78 21.53
N GLN A 409 36.68 -15.06 21.55
CA GLN A 409 37.48 -16.14 20.97
C GLN A 409 37.64 -15.96 19.46
N PHE A 410 36.55 -15.63 18.75
CA PHE A 410 36.57 -15.34 17.33
C PHE A 410 37.46 -14.13 17.00
N ASN A 411 37.34 -13.04 17.77
CA ASN A 411 38.18 -11.85 17.61
C ASN A 411 39.65 -12.16 17.89
N SER A 412 39.95 -12.96 18.92
CA SER A 412 41.32 -13.36 19.26
C SER A 412 41.93 -14.23 18.16
N ASN A 413 41.20 -15.24 17.68
CA ASN A 413 41.64 -16.12 16.60
C ASN A 413 41.92 -15.35 15.31
N ASN A 414 41.07 -14.37 14.99
CA ASN A 414 41.15 -13.64 13.73
C ASN A 414 41.99 -12.35 13.81
N ARG A 415 42.58 -12.03 14.96
CA ARG A 415 43.33 -10.78 15.17
C ARG A 415 44.55 -10.64 14.24
N GLY A 416 45.17 -11.75 13.86
CA GLY A 416 46.33 -11.79 12.96
C GLY A 416 45.99 -11.99 11.48
N GLN A 417 44.70 -12.01 11.11
CA GLN A 417 44.29 -12.13 9.72
C GLN A 417 44.60 -10.82 8.98
N ARG A 418 45.27 -10.90 7.84
CA ARG A 418 45.58 -9.74 6.98
C ARG A 418 44.29 -9.13 6.43
N ASN A 419 43.33 -9.98 6.06
CA ASN A 419 42.10 -9.61 5.37
C ASN A 419 40.86 -9.65 6.29
N TRP A 420 41.02 -9.38 7.59
CA TRP A 420 39.93 -9.41 8.57
C TRP A 420 38.67 -8.66 8.07
N PRO A 421 37.45 -9.23 8.20
CA PRO A 421 37.09 -10.49 8.87
C PRO A 421 37.23 -11.76 8.00
N PHE A 422 37.75 -11.64 6.79
CA PHE A 422 37.88 -12.75 5.83
C PHE A 422 39.14 -13.58 6.09
N SER A 423 39.09 -14.83 5.64
CA SER A 423 40.22 -15.77 5.71
C SER A 423 41.37 -15.32 4.81
N ASN A 424 42.61 -15.44 5.29
CA ASN A 424 43.83 -15.23 4.49
C ASN A 424 43.97 -16.17 3.27
N LYS A 425 43.12 -17.20 3.14
CA LYS A 425 43.04 -18.06 1.94
C LYS A 425 42.41 -17.34 0.74
N LEU A 426 41.64 -16.28 0.99
CA LEU A 426 41.01 -15.48 -0.05
C LEU A 426 41.99 -14.41 -0.53
N SER A 427 42.12 -14.29 -1.85
CA SER A 427 42.85 -13.18 -2.46
C SER A 427 42.15 -11.84 -2.20
N ASP A 428 42.90 -10.74 -2.29
CA ASP A 428 42.35 -9.40 -2.08
C ASP A 428 41.27 -9.05 -3.14
N GLU A 429 41.37 -9.65 -4.33
CA GLU A 429 40.37 -9.52 -5.39
C GLU A 429 39.07 -10.26 -5.05
N GLU A 430 39.14 -11.49 -4.53
CA GLU A 430 37.96 -12.23 -4.07
C GLU A 430 37.27 -11.53 -2.91
N VAL A 431 38.04 -11.01 -1.95
CA VAL A 431 37.51 -10.21 -0.84
C VAL A 431 36.78 -8.97 -1.37
N ASN A 432 37.39 -8.23 -2.32
CA ASN A 432 36.75 -7.09 -2.96
C ASN A 432 35.47 -7.48 -3.71
N ASN A 433 35.46 -8.62 -4.41
CA ASN A 433 34.27 -9.11 -5.10
C ASN A 433 33.15 -9.50 -4.13
N ILE A 434 33.48 -10.14 -3.00
CA ILE A 434 32.51 -10.44 -1.93
C ILE A 434 31.95 -9.14 -1.36
N MET A 435 32.79 -8.15 -1.09
CA MET A 435 32.35 -6.84 -0.58
C MET A 435 31.47 -6.10 -1.58
N ILE A 436 31.86 -6.03 -2.84
CA ILE A 436 31.07 -5.41 -3.92
C ILE A 436 29.73 -6.13 -4.08
N SER A 437 29.72 -7.46 -4.11
CA SER A 437 28.47 -8.23 -4.25
C SER A 437 27.54 -8.01 -3.05
N SER A 438 28.08 -7.95 -1.83
CA SER A 438 27.33 -7.68 -0.61
C SER A 438 26.77 -6.26 -0.60
N MET A 439 27.57 -5.27 -1.02
CA MET A 439 27.11 -3.90 -1.23
C MET A 439 25.97 -3.87 -2.24
N ARG A 440 26.12 -4.54 -3.39
CA ARG A 440 25.11 -4.59 -4.46
C ARG A 440 23.80 -5.24 -4.02
N ARG A 441 23.85 -6.21 -3.11
CA ARG A 441 22.67 -6.87 -2.54
C ARG A 441 22.01 -6.08 -1.41
N SER A 442 22.67 -5.05 -0.89
CA SER A 442 22.11 -4.26 0.20
C SER A 442 20.90 -3.43 -0.27
N ASN A 443 19.92 -3.24 0.61
CA ASN A 443 18.76 -2.38 0.32
C ASN A 443 19.14 -0.95 -0.08
N ARG A 444 20.34 -0.49 0.31
CA ARG A 444 20.88 0.83 -0.02
C ARG A 444 21.50 0.91 -1.42
N TYR A 445 21.79 -0.24 -2.05
CA TYR A 445 22.25 -0.28 -3.43
C TYR A 445 21.09 -0.57 -4.40
N ILE A 446 20.20 -1.50 -4.02
CA ILE A 446 19.06 -1.95 -4.83
C ILE A 446 17.97 -0.88 -4.97
N ASN A 447 17.64 -0.16 -3.88
CA ASN A 447 16.73 0.99 -3.89
C ASN A 447 17.55 2.26 -3.89
#